data_AF-A0A5C5XN21-F1
#
_entry.id   AF-A0A5C5XN21-F1
#
_cell.length_a   1.000
_cell.length_b   1.000
_cell.length_c   1.000
_cell.angle_alpha   90.00
_cell.angle_beta   90.00
_cell.angle_gamma   90.00
#
_symmetry.space_group_name_H-M   'P 1'
#
loop_
_entity.id
_entity.type
_entity.pdbx_description
1 polymer ?
#
loop_
_entity_poly.entity_id
_entity_poly.type
_entity_poly.pdbx_seq_one_letter_code
_entity_poly.pdbx_strand_id
1 'polypeptide(L)'
;MGLVMKSREGVEANGLGDLGQRIRQRLEPGKGERPGRPSDPTWKIQRKLSMSEETLVLLEQAAVAVSTDERRVSPMQIAALLIEDATQGLAKQLNES
;
A
#
# COMPACT_ATOMS: atom_id res chain seq x y z
N MET A 1 -4.19 -18.25 39.25
CA MET A 1 -2.95 -17.50 38.94
C MET A 1 -2.39 -18.08 37.66
N GLY A 2 -2.27 -17.27 36.60
CA GLY A 2 -1.70 -17.67 35.30
C GLY A 2 -2.65 -17.53 34.11
N LEU A 3 -3.04 -16.31 33.76
CA LEU A 3 -3.65 -15.99 32.47
C LEU A 3 -2.54 -16.06 31.41
N VAL A 4 -2.58 -17.05 30.52
CA VAL A 4 -1.64 -17.16 29.40
C VAL A 4 -1.94 -16.03 28.41
N MET A 5 -1.16 -14.96 28.49
CA MET A 5 -1.09 -13.97 27.41
C MET A 5 -0.50 -14.65 26.19
N LYS A 6 -1.34 -14.95 25.20
CA LYS A 6 -0.89 -15.41 23.89
C LYS A 6 -0.16 -14.24 23.22
N SER A 7 1.16 -14.36 23.15
CA SER A 7 2.07 -13.40 22.52
C SER A 7 1.54 -12.93 21.17
N ARG A 8 1.44 -11.60 21.01
CA ARG A 8 1.25 -10.92 19.72
C ARG A 8 2.56 -10.96 18.92
N GLU A 9 3.08 -12.15 18.67
CA GLU A 9 4.28 -12.33 17.84
C GLU A 9 3.85 -12.93 16.51
N GLY A 10 3.89 -12.10 15.46
CA GLY A 10 3.58 -12.56 14.11
C GLY A 10 3.62 -11.49 13.01
N VAL A 11 3.79 -10.20 13.32
CA VAL A 11 3.72 -9.13 12.31
C VAL A 11 5.10 -8.63 11.83
N GLU A 12 6.21 -9.06 12.44
CA GLU A 12 7.43 -8.22 12.43
C GLU A 12 8.65 -8.73 11.63
N ALA A 13 8.51 -9.59 10.62
CA ALA A 13 9.66 -9.88 9.73
C ALA A 13 9.33 -10.12 8.25
N ASN A 14 8.11 -10.53 7.90
CA ASN A 14 7.72 -10.82 6.50
C ASN A 14 6.81 -9.77 5.86
N GLY A 15 6.31 -8.78 6.61
CA GLY A 15 5.22 -7.91 6.17
C GLY A 15 5.50 -7.11 4.89
N LEU A 16 6.72 -6.59 4.75
CA LEU A 16 7.08 -5.76 3.59
C LEU A 16 7.40 -6.59 2.33
N GLY A 17 8.02 -7.76 2.52
CA GLY A 17 8.31 -8.70 1.44
C GLY A 17 7.02 -9.28 0.84
N ASP A 18 6.11 -9.74 1.72
CA ASP A 18 4.80 -10.27 1.33
C ASP A 18 3.95 -9.20 0.64
N LEU A 19 3.98 -7.96 1.14
CA LEU A 19 3.35 -6.82 0.49
C LEU A 19 3.93 -6.57 -0.91
N GLY A 20 5.25 -6.56 -1.04
CA GLY A 20 5.93 -6.40 -2.33
C GLY A 20 5.52 -7.49 -3.34
N GLN A 21 5.39 -8.74 -2.89
CA GLN A 21 4.96 -9.84 -3.73
C GLN A 21 3.50 -9.68 -4.19
N ARG A 22 2.58 -9.34 -3.26
CA ARG A 22 1.16 -9.09 -3.57
C ARG A 22 0.98 -8.01 -4.62
N ILE A 23 1.76 -6.92 -4.53
CA ILE A 23 1.74 -5.82 -5.50
C ILE A 23 2.13 -6.29 -6.89
N ARG A 24 3.22 -7.08 -6.98
CA ARG A 24 3.73 -7.57 -8.27
C ARG A 24 2.75 -8.52 -8.95
N GLN A 25 2.06 -9.36 -8.18
CA GLN A 25 1.04 -10.29 -8.69
C GLN A 25 -0.20 -9.56 -9.19
N ARG A 26 -0.61 -8.48 -8.53
CA ARG A 26 -1.87 -7.79 -8.83
C ARG A 26 -1.79 -6.82 -9.99
N LEU A 27 -0.64 -6.16 -10.15
CA LEU A 27 -0.52 -5.08 -11.12
C LEU A 27 -0.02 -5.61 -12.46
N GLU A 28 -0.77 -5.37 -13.54
CA GLU A 28 -0.27 -5.59 -14.89
C GLU A 28 0.77 -4.52 -15.27
N PRO A 29 1.83 -4.86 -16.03
CA PRO A 29 2.77 -3.87 -16.55
C PRO A 29 2.06 -2.91 -17.51
N GLY A 30 2.14 -1.61 -17.23
CA GLY A 30 1.68 -0.61 -18.19
C GLY A 30 2.60 -0.57 -19.41
N LYS A 31 2.03 -0.52 -20.62
CA LYS A 31 2.77 -0.53 -21.90
C LYS A 31 3.60 0.74 -22.17
N GLY A 32 3.76 1.63 -21.19
CA GLY A 32 4.39 2.95 -21.37
C GLY A 32 3.54 3.96 -22.15
N GLU A 33 2.43 3.52 -22.76
CA GLU A 33 1.47 4.38 -23.46
C GLU A 33 0.72 5.24 -22.44
N ARG A 34 0.98 6.55 -22.46
CA ARG A 34 0.30 7.54 -21.60
C ARG A 34 -0.28 8.67 -22.47
N PRO A 35 -1.22 8.37 -23.38
CA PRO A 35 -1.86 9.41 -24.18
C PRO A 35 -2.57 10.41 -23.25
N GLY A 36 -2.24 11.70 -23.39
CA GLY A 36 -2.84 12.78 -22.60
C GLY A 36 -2.21 13.05 -21.23
N ARG A 37 -1.01 12.53 -20.91
CA ARG A 37 -0.28 12.99 -19.71
C ARG A 37 -0.04 14.51 -19.85
N PRO A 38 -0.42 15.33 -18.86
CA PRO A 38 -0.01 16.72 -18.83
C PRO A 38 1.52 16.78 -18.82
N SER A 39 2.10 17.20 -19.94
CA SER A 39 3.53 17.53 -20.05
C SER A 39 3.85 18.86 -19.39
N ASP A 40 2.81 19.56 -18.90
CA ASP A 40 2.89 20.87 -18.31
C ASP A 40 3.52 20.81 -16.92
N PRO A 41 4.73 21.39 -16.73
CA PRO A 41 5.42 21.41 -15.45
C PRO A 41 4.68 22.25 -14.39
N THR A 42 3.70 23.07 -14.76
CA THR A 42 2.87 23.85 -13.82
C THR A 42 1.73 23.03 -13.20
N TRP A 43 1.54 21.78 -13.64
CA TRP A 43 0.49 20.91 -13.13
C TRP A 43 0.72 20.58 -11.64
N LYS A 44 -0.13 21.13 -10.77
CA LYS A 44 -0.12 20.81 -9.34
C LYS A 44 -0.72 19.42 -9.11
N ILE A 45 0.07 18.51 -8.55
CA ILE A 45 -0.39 17.17 -8.18
C ILE A 45 -1.38 17.31 -7.01
N GLN A 46 -2.68 17.20 -7.29
CA GLN A 46 -3.70 17.05 -6.26
C GLN A 46 -3.97 15.57 -6.02
N ARG A 47 -3.67 15.10 -4.80
CA ARG A 47 -3.99 13.72 -4.39
C ARG A 47 -5.50 13.63 -4.14
N LYS A 48 -6.13 12.57 -4.65
CA LYS A 48 -7.58 12.34 -4.50
C LYS A 48 -7.98 11.85 -3.11
N LEU A 49 -7.02 11.35 -2.34
CA LEU A 49 -7.21 10.85 -0.98
C LEU A 49 -6.59 11.84 -0.01
N SER A 50 -7.41 12.35 0.91
CA SER A 50 -6.94 13.13 2.05
C SER A 50 -6.26 12.19 3.05
N MET A 51 -5.05 12.53 3.45
CA MET A 51 -4.28 11.84 4.50
C MET A 51 -3.34 12.85 5.17
N SER A 52 -2.82 12.52 6.35
CA SER A 52 -1.78 13.35 6.97
C SER A 52 -0.49 13.28 6.15
N GLU A 53 0.31 14.35 6.23
CA GLU A 53 1.64 14.39 5.59
C GLU A 53 2.53 13.24 6.08
N GLU A 54 2.46 12.93 7.38
CA GLU A 54 3.19 11.81 8.00
C GLU A 54 2.83 10.47 7.34
N THR A 55 1.54 10.23 7.10
CA THR A 55 1.08 8.99 6.44
C THR A 55 1.61 8.92 5.01
N LEU A 56 1.57 10.04 4.30
CA LEU A 56 2.09 10.11 2.93
C LEU A 56 3.60 9.80 2.88
N VAL A 57 4.39 10.38 3.78
CA VAL A 57 5.84 10.11 3.88
C VAL A 57 6.11 8.64 4.13
N LEU A 58 5.34 7.99 5.02
CA LEU A 58 5.48 6.55 5.26
C LEU A 58 5.14 5.72 4.03
N LEU A 59 4.08 6.08 3.29
CA LEU A 59 3.71 5.41 2.05
C LEU A 59 4.78 5.59 0.95
N GLU A 60 5.44 6.75 0.90
CA GLU A 60 6.55 7.02 -0.01
C GLU A 60 7.77 6.15 0.33
N GLN A 61 8.13 6.06 1.60
CA GLN A 61 9.21 5.19 2.06
C GLN A 61 8.91 3.71 1.78
N ALA A 62 7.70 3.26 2.07
CA ALA A 62 7.27 1.89 1.78
C ALA A 62 7.33 1.59 0.27
N ALA A 63 6.84 2.52 -0.56
CA ALA A 63 6.87 2.39 -2.02
C ALA A 63 8.30 2.28 -2.57
N VAL A 64 9.24 3.07 -2.03
CA VAL A 64 10.66 2.95 -2.38
C VAL A 64 11.21 1.58 -1.99
N ALA A 65 10.94 1.13 -0.76
CA ALA A 65 11.48 -0.12 -0.24
C ALA A 65 10.99 -1.38 -0.99
N VAL A 66 9.76 -1.36 -1.54
CA VAL A 66 9.22 -2.51 -2.31
C VAL A 66 9.47 -2.42 -3.82
N SER A 67 9.89 -1.25 -4.30
CA SER A 67 10.24 -1.05 -5.71
C SER A 67 11.52 -1.78 -6.07
N THR A 68 11.63 -2.21 -7.33
CA THR A 68 12.88 -2.75 -7.93
C THR A 68 13.26 -1.94 -9.16
N ASP A 69 14.41 -2.25 -9.74
CA ASP A 69 14.88 -1.63 -10.97
C ASP A 69 13.95 -1.92 -12.16
N GLU A 70 13.33 -3.10 -12.19
CA GLU A 70 12.36 -3.48 -13.22
C GLU A 70 10.97 -2.89 -12.94
N ARG A 71 10.65 -2.56 -11.68
CA ARG A 71 9.30 -2.16 -11.29
C ARG A 71 9.23 -1.11 -10.20
N ARG A 72 8.70 0.06 -10.57
CA ARG A 72 8.33 1.12 -9.62
C ARG A 72 6.92 0.92 -9.09
N VAL A 73 6.79 1.01 -7.78
CA VAL A 73 5.51 1.06 -7.06
C VAL A 73 5.28 2.49 -6.60
N SER A 74 4.08 3.00 -6.80
CA SER A 74 3.70 4.34 -6.32
C SER A 74 3.13 4.29 -4.90
N PRO A 75 3.25 5.37 -4.10
CA PRO A 75 2.68 5.43 -2.76
C PRO A 75 1.17 5.14 -2.72
N MET A 76 0.44 5.53 -3.77
CA MET A 76 -0.99 5.28 -3.87
C MET A 76 -1.33 3.81 -4.14
N GLN A 77 -0.44 3.04 -4.76
CA GLN A 77 -0.63 1.59 -4.92
C GLN A 77 -0.46 0.85 -3.59
N ILE A 78 0.44 1.32 -2.73
CA ILE A 78 0.56 0.85 -1.34
C ILE A 78 -0.73 1.18 -0.57
N ALA A 79 -1.17 2.43 -0.63
CA ALA A 79 -2.38 2.88 0.06
C ALA A 79 -3.62 2.08 -0.34
N ALA A 80 -3.79 1.80 -1.63
CA ALA A 80 -4.92 1.01 -2.13
C ALA A 80 -4.95 -0.39 -1.50
N LEU A 81 -3.81 -1.09 -1.44
CA LEU A 81 -3.76 -2.43 -0.83
C LEU A 81 -4.05 -2.40 0.66
N LEU A 82 -3.50 -1.43 1.39
CA LEU A 82 -3.77 -1.28 2.82
C LEU A 82 -5.24 -1.02 3.10
N ILE A 83 -5.89 -0.18 2.29
CA ILE A 83 -7.33 0.08 2.39
C ILE A 83 -8.13 -1.20 2.13
N GLU A 84 -7.75 -2.01 1.13
CA GLU A 84 -8.44 -3.26 0.84
C GLU A 84 -8.28 -4.29 1.97
N ASP A 85 -7.06 -4.49 2.48
CA ASP A 85 -6.80 -5.40 3.60
C ASP A 85 -7.60 -4.97 4.85
N ALA A 86 -7.60 -3.68 5.17
CA ALA A 86 -8.39 -3.13 6.28
C ALA A 86 -9.90 -3.31 6.07
N THR A 87 -10.39 -3.08 4.84
CA THR A 87 -11.81 -3.23 4.49
C THR A 87 -12.26 -4.70 4.62
N GLN A 88 -11.42 -5.65 4.22
CA GLN A 88 -11.70 -7.08 4.41
C GLN A 88 -11.77 -7.46 5.89
N GLY A 89 -10.86 -6.91 6.71
CA GLY A 89 -10.90 -7.09 8.17
C GLY A 89 -12.21 -6.56 8.78
N LEU A 90 -12.61 -5.36 8.39
CA LEU A 90 -13.87 -4.74 8.84
C LEU A 90 -15.10 -5.57 8.42
N ALA A 91 -15.13 -6.05 7.18
CA ALA A 91 -16.25 -6.85 6.68
C ALA A 91 -16.43 -8.16 7.47
N LYS A 92 -15.34 -8.81 7.91
CA LYS A 92 -15.42 -10.00 8.76
C LYS A 92 -16.03 -9.68 10.12
N GLN A 93 -15.59 -8.59 10.76
CA GLN A 93 -16.12 -8.16 12.05
C GLN A 93 -17.62 -7.85 11.99
N LEU A 94 -18.08 -7.23 10.90
CA LEU A 94 -19.50 -6.93 10.69
C LEU A 94 -20.36 -8.18 10.48
N ASN A 95 -19.82 -9.23 9.85
CA ASN A 95 -20.56 -10.47 9.59
C ASN A 95 -20.54 -11.45 10.79
N GLU A 96 -19.64 -11.22 11.75
CA GLU A 96 -19.52 -12.00 12.99
C GLU A 96 -20.27 -11.35 14.18
N SER A 97 -20.86 -10.16 13.96
CA SER A 97 -21.69 -9.41 14.92
C SER A 97 -23.18 -9.58 14.65
#